data_AF-A0AAE3UHR3-F1
#
_entry.id   AF-A0AAE3UHR3-F1
#
_cell.length_a   1.000
_cell.length_b   1.000
_cell.length_c   1.000
_cell.angle_alpha   90.00
_cell.angle_beta   90.00
_cell.angle_gamma   90.00
#
_symmetry.space_group_name_H-M   'P 1'
#
loop_
_entity.id
_entity.type
_entity.pdbx_description
1 polymer ?
#
loop_
_entity_poly.entity_id
_entity_poly.type
_entity_poly.pdbx_seq_one_letter_code
_entity_poly.pdbx_strand_id
1 'polypeptide(L)'
;MIFRKQKMRTWMHVLLLTISSITVVLAQDEDTGEDRVQSAKVALITRRLNLTTEQSSPFWAVYDEFDKERKENIRSLNKLKDRFQVASDEELKAGLKQMVEVRQKDVSIERDYLNKFTKVITSRQTADLYKVEFEFQKAIWDRVVKGYGKNGESLESERVAFLTNKMKLTAEQAKQFWPVYNEFEKEKEKAQQAASQVRNSISSGSSEEEIKSVLKQLIELRQKEVDSMRRQVDKFLKIVNSRQVAMFYKGEIDFRRKIIREWREQRRERIQDNMGGRRQQFQERREQRQERLNH
;
A
#
# COMPACT_ATOMS: atom_id res chain seq x y z
N MET A 1 6.49 -28.97 -11.11
CA MET A 1 7.80 -28.36 -10.80
C MET A 1 8.24 -27.46 -11.97
N ILE A 2 7.63 -26.28 -12.14
CA ILE A 2 8.02 -25.29 -13.18
C ILE A 2 7.84 -23.89 -12.58
N PHE A 3 8.73 -23.48 -11.68
CA PHE A 3 8.94 -22.07 -11.34
C PHE A 3 10.45 -21.84 -11.39
N ARG A 4 10.93 -21.51 -12.59
CA ARG A 4 12.36 -21.31 -12.85
C ARG A 4 12.79 -19.97 -12.27
N LYS A 5 13.86 -20.02 -11.46
CA LYS A 5 14.59 -18.93 -10.82
C LYS A 5 14.80 -17.74 -11.77
N GLN A 6 14.00 -16.69 -11.63
CA GLN A 6 14.35 -15.34 -12.10
C GLN A 6 14.31 -14.45 -10.86
N LYS A 7 15.46 -13.88 -10.50
CA LYS A 7 15.76 -13.21 -9.22
C LYS A 7 14.60 -12.34 -8.73
N MET A 8 13.85 -12.86 -7.74
CA MET A 8 12.74 -12.19 -7.07
C MET A 8 13.29 -11.21 -6.01
N ARG A 9 13.90 -10.09 -6.42
CA ARG A 9 14.47 -9.08 -5.49
C ARG A 9 13.63 -7.81 -5.37
N THR A 10 12.38 -7.81 -5.81
CA THR A 10 11.59 -6.58 -5.97
C THR A 10 10.14 -6.72 -5.50
N TRP A 11 10.00 -7.24 -4.28
CA TRP A 11 8.75 -7.43 -3.52
C TRP A 11 8.07 -6.16 -3.05
N MET A 12 8.72 -5.02 -3.29
CA MET A 12 8.26 -3.73 -2.80
C MET A 12 7.24 -3.09 -3.72
N HIS A 13 6.89 -3.77 -4.83
CA HIS A 13 6.28 -3.11 -5.97
C HIS A 13 4.89 -3.61 -6.35
N VAL A 14 4.40 -4.67 -5.71
CA VAL A 14 3.04 -5.19 -5.99
C VAL A 14 1.94 -4.34 -5.32
N LEU A 15 2.25 -3.37 -4.46
CA LEU A 15 1.25 -2.88 -3.51
C LEU A 15 1.30 -1.39 -3.15
N LEU A 16 1.65 -0.52 -4.10
CA LEU A 16 1.46 0.93 -3.97
C LEU A 16 0.04 1.37 -4.30
N LEU A 17 -0.90 0.81 -3.55
CA LEU A 17 -2.25 1.37 -3.44
C LEU A 17 -2.50 1.69 -1.98
N THR A 18 -1.84 2.79 -1.59
CA THR A 18 -2.28 3.82 -0.64
C THR A 18 -2.33 3.44 0.85
N ILE A 19 -1.78 4.33 1.70
CA ILE A 19 -1.89 4.28 3.17
C ILE A 19 -3.34 4.10 3.62
N SER A 20 -4.35 4.63 2.91
CA SER A 20 -5.73 4.50 3.38
C SER A 20 -6.22 3.06 3.42
N SER A 21 -5.66 2.15 2.62
CA SER A 21 -5.95 0.72 2.80
C SER A 21 -5.32 0.16 4.07
N ILE A 22 -4.13 0.63 4.46
CA ILE A 22 -3.47 0.19 5.68
C ILE A 22 -4.13 0.82 6.90
N THR A 23 -4.53 2.10 6.88
CA THR A 23 -5.28 2.72 8.00
C THR A 23 -6.68 2.14 8.15
N VAL A 24 -7.42 1.91 7.06
CA VAL A 24 -8.72 1.20 7.12
C VAL A 24 -8.57 -0.23 7.63
N VAL A 25 -7.44 -0.90 7.36
CA VAL A 25 -7.14 -2.22 7.96
C VAL A 25 -6.62 -2.06 9.41
N LEU A 26 -6.01 -0.93 9.79
CA LEU A 26 -5.63 -0.56 11.17
C LEU A 26 -6.84 -0.19 12.04
N ALA A 27 -7.95 0.21 11.44
CA ALA A 27 -9.17 0.65 12.12
C ALA A 27 -10.04 -0.48 12.73
N GLN A 28 -9.58 -1.73 12.76
CA GLN A 28 -10.33 -2.84 13.39
C GLN A 28 -10.04 -3.02 14.90
N ASP A 29 -9.16 -2.22 15.50
CA ASP A 29 -9.02 -2.07 16.96
C ASP A 29 -9.39 -0.62 17.32
N GLU A 30 -10.35 -0.42 18.22
CA GLU A 30 -10.76 0.89 18.74
C GLU A 30 -9.54 1.67 19.33
N ASP A 31 -9.33 2.87 18.79
CA ASP A 31 -8.87 4.09 19.49
C ASP A 31 -7.38 4.33 19.84
N THR A 32 -6.37 3.70 19.22
CA THR A 32 -4.98 4.23 19.38
C THR A 32 -4.03 4.10 18.18
N GLY A 33 -4.33 3.24 17.21
CA GLY A 33 -3.39 2.94 16.11
C GLY A 33 -3.43 3.94 14.96
N GLU A 34 -4.63 4.32 14.51
CA GLU A 34 -4.82 5.22 13.37
C GLU A 34 -4.36 6.63 13.72
N ASP A 35 -4.78 7.17 14.85
CA ASP A 35 -4.43 8.53 15.30
C ASP A 35 -2.94 8.72 15.47
N ARG A 36 -2.23 7.69 15.96
CA ARG A 36 -0.76 7.70 16.04
C ARG A 36 -0.10 7.74 14.66
N VAL A 37 -0.62 6.97 13.70
CA VAL A 37 -0.11 6.98 12.32
C VAL A 37 -0.40 8.32 11.64
N GLN A 38 -1.60 8.87 11.81
CA GLN A 38 -1.96 10.18 11.27
C GLN A 38 -1.14 11.30 11.89
N SER A 39 -0.99 11.32 13.22
CA SER A 39 -0.16 12.30 13.93
C SER A 39 1.29 12.25 13.48
N ALA A 40 1.86 11.05 13.34
CA ALA A 40 3.21 10.87 12.83
C ALA A 40 3.35 11.35 11.37
N LYS A 41 2.33 11.13 10.54
CA LYS A 41 2.29 11.61 9.16
C LYS A 41 2.24 13.15 9.10
N VAL A 42 1.36 13.78 9.88
CA VAL A 42 1.25 15.24 9.99
C VAL A 42 2.58 15.83 10.43
N ALA A 43 3.17 15.35 11.53
CA ALA A 43 4.45 15.84 12.02
C ALA A 43 5.58 15.70 10.98
N LEU A 44 5.61 14.58 10.24
CA LEU A 44 6.60 14.35 9.20
C LEU A 44 6.42 15.32 8.01
N ILE A 45 5.19 15.53 7.57
CA ILE A 45 4.83 16.45 6.49
C ILE A 45 5.21 17.88 6.90
N THR A 46 4.76 18.38 8.06
CA THR A 46 5.12 19.70 8.58
C THR A 46 6.62 19.93 8.57
N ARG A 47 7.38 18.97 9.11
CA ARG A 47 8.85 19.06 9.21
C ARG A 47 9.53 19.06 7.84
N ARG A 48 9.06 18.24 6.89
CA ARG A 48 9.72 18.06 5.59
C ARG A 48 9.41 19.17 4.60
N LEU A 49 8.19 19.69 4.62
CA LEU A 49 7.76 20.76 3.73
C LEU A 49 8.28 22.13 4.14
N ASN A 50 8.62 22.30 5.43
CA ASN A 50 9.09 23.56 5.99
C ASN A 50 8.19 24.74 5.58
N LEU A 51 6.88 24.58 5.82
CA LEU A 51 5.86 25.55 5.43
C LEU A 51 6.05 26.86 6.18
N THR A 52 5.86 27.99 5.50
CA THR A 52 5.73 29.29 6.16
C THR A 52 4.41 29.39 6.91
N THR A 53 4.30 30.36 7.82
CA THR A 53 3.07 30.64 8.57
C THR A 53 1.90 30.90 7.62
N GLU A 54 2.14 31.64 6.53
CA GLU A 54 1.16 32.02 5.52
C GLU A 54 0.74 30.82 4.65
N GLN A 55 1.66 29.87 4.40
CA GLN A 55 1.37 28.66 3.62
C GLN A 55 0.63 27.60 4.43
N SER A 56 0.83 27.53 5.75
CA SER A 56 0.40 26.41 6.58
C SER A 56 -1.13 26.18 6.54
N SER A 57 -1.92 27.21 6.87
CA SER A 57 -3.38 27.10 6.90
C SER A 57 -3.99 26.70 5.54
N PRO A 58 -3.69 27.39 4.41
CA PRO A 58 -4.24 27.00 3.12
C PRO A 58 -3.72 25.64 2.63
N PHE A 59 -2.48 25.27 2.96
CA PHE A 59 -1.95 23.93 2.66
C PHE A 59 -2.77 22.83 3.34
N TRP A 60 -2.98 22.93 4.66
CA TRP A 60 -3.69 21.88 5.41
C TRP A 60 -5.14 21.75 4.96
N ALA A 61 -5.81 22.86 4.63
CA ALA A 61 -7.15 22.81 4.06
C ALA A 61 -7.21 21.98 2.77
N VAL A 62 -6.28 22.21 1.83
CA VAL A 62 -6.19 21.43 0.57
C VAL A 62 -5.81 19.98 0.85
N TYR A 63 -4.89 19.74 1.76
CA TYR A 63 -4.40 18.40 2.09
C TYR A 63 -5.48 17.53 2.76
N ASP A 64 -6.29 18.11 3.65
CA ASP A 64 -7.37 17.39 4.33
C ASP A 64 -8.49 17.01 3.33
N GLU A 65 -8.81 17.91 2.41
CA GLU A 65 -9.74 17.65 1.29
C GLU A 65 -9.21 16.49 0.41
N PHE A 66 -7.93 16.54 0.04
CA PHE A 66 -7.25 15.48 -0.73
C PHE A 66 -7.31 14.12 -0.01
N ASP A 67 -6.92 14.09 1.26
CA ASP A 67 -6.85 12.86 2.03
C ASP A 67 -8.24 12.25 2.22
N LYS A 68 -9.27 13.09 2.44
CA LYS A 68 -10.66 12.66 2.53
C LYS A 68 -11.16 12.04 1.23
N GLU A 69 -11.04 12.75 0.10
CA GLU A 69 -11.51 12.25 -1.21
C GLU A 69 -10.82 10.94 -1.58
N ARG A 70 -9.50 10.88 -1.36
CA ARG A 70 -8.72 9.68 -1.63
C ARG A 70 -9.14 8.51 -0.73
N LYS A 71 -9.32 8.74 0.58
CA LYS A 71 -9.83 7.74 1.53
C LYS A 71 -11.19 7.20 1.10
N GLU A 72 -12.11 8.06 0.69
CA GLU A 72 -13.43 7.66 0.20
C GLU A 72 -13.33 6.82 -1.08
N ASN A 73 -12.49 7.23 -2.04
CA ASN A 73 -12.26 6.48 -3.26
C ASN A 73 -11.72 5.07 -2.97
N ILE A 74 -10.76 4.95 -2.04
CA ILE A 74 -10.18 3.66 -1.63
C ILE A 74 -11.20 2.79 -0.87
N ARG A 75 -12.01 3.39 0.02
CA ARG A 75 -13.09 2.68 0.71
C ARG A 75 -14.12 2.13 -0.29
N SER A 76 -14.46 2.92 -1.32
CA SER A 76 -15.37 2.49 -2.38
C SER A 76 -14.83 1.27 -3.13
N LEU A 77 -13.52 1.25 -3.42
CA LEU A 77 -12.86 0.13 -4.08
C LEU A 77 -12.85 -1.14 -3.22
N ASN A 78 -12.53 -1.00 -1.95
CA ASN A 78 -12.47 -2.15 -1.03
C ASN A 78 -13.88 -2.73 -0.83
N LYS A 79 -14.90 -1.88 -0.62
CA LYS A 79 -16.31 -2.31 -0.52
C LYS A 79 -16.79 -2.98 -1.80
N LEU A 80 -16.42 -2.46 -2.96
CA LEU A 80 -16.71 -3.09 -4.25
C LEU A 80 -16.14 -4.52 -4.32
N LYS A 81 -14.86 -4.68 -3.98
CA LYS A 81 -14.18 -5.98 -4.02
C LYS A 81 -14.70 -6.96 -2.98
N ASP A 82 -15.14 -6.48 -1.81
CA ASP A 82 -15.74 -7.34 -0.79
C ASP A 82 -17.07 -7.94 -1.25
N ARG A 83 -17.86 -7.22 -2.07
CA ARG A 83 -19.12 -7.72 -2.66
C ARG A 83 -18.92 -8.81 -3.71
N PHE A 84 -17.73 -8.94 -4.30
CA PHE A 84 -17.46 -9.95 -5.34
C PHE A 84 -17.72 -11.39 -4.88
N GLN A 85 -17.67 -11.67 -3.59
CA GLN A 85 -17.90 -13.02 -3.08
C GLN A 85 -19.34 -13.51 -3.31
N VAL A 86 -20.31 -12.60 -3.30
CA VAL A 86 -21.75 -12.91 -3.37
C VAL A 86 -22.42 -12.40 -4.64
N ALA A 87 -21.69 -11.66 -5.48
CA ALA A 87 -22.21 -11.10 -6.72
C ALA A 87 -22.53 -12.17 -7.78
N SER A 88 -23.54 -11.88 -8.61
CA SER A 88 -23.86 -12.59 -9.86
C SER A 88 -22.81 -12.32 -10.94
N ASP A 89 -22.83 -13.09 -12.03
CA ASP A 89 -21.81 -12.99 -13.08
C ASP A 89 -21.88 -11.64 -13.83
N GLU A 90 -23.07 -11.08 -14.03
CA GLU A 90 -23.31 -9.75 -14.59
C GLU A 90 -22.74 -8.66 -13.67
N GLU A 91 -23.04 -8.74 -12.36
CA GLU A 91 -22.52 -7.81 -11.36
C GLU A 91 -20.99 -7.87 -11.25
N LEU A 92 -20.41 -9.06 -11.42
CA LEU A 92 -18.95 -9.25 -11.41
C LEU A 92 -18.29 -8.55 -12.59
N LYS A 93 -18.84 -8.69 -13.81
CA LYS A 93 -18.32 -8.00 -15.00
C LYS A 93 -18.41 -6.48 -14.83
N ALA A 94 -19.55 -5.97 -14.37
CA ALA A 94 -19.73 -4.56 -14.08
C ALA A 94 -18.76 -4.07 -12.99
N GLY A 95 -18.59 -4.85 -11.92
CA GLY A 95 -17.69 -4.54 -10.83
C GLY A 95 -16.21 -4.53 -11.22
N LEU A 96 -15.77 -5.40 -12.13
CA LEU A 96 -14.41 -5.37 -12.68
C LEU A 96 -14.15 -4.10 -13.50
N LYS A 97 -15.14 -3.64 -14.28
CA LYS A 97 -15.07 -2.36 -15.00
C LYS A 97 -15.03 -1.18 -14.03
N GLN A 98 -15.93 -1.16 -13.04
CA GLN A 98 -15.98 -0.13 -12.02
C GLN A 98 -14.67 -0.04 -11.21
N MET A 99 -14.01 -1.18 -10.97
CA MET A 99 -12.70 -1.21 -10.31
C MET A 99 -11.63 -0.41 -11.10
N VAL A 100 -11.62 -0.51 -12.44
CA VAL A 100 -10.72 0.27 -13.29
C VAL A 100 -11.11 1.76 -13.26
N GLU A 101 -12.40 2.07 -13.28
CA GLU A 101 -12.90 3.46 -13.18
C GLU A 101 -12.53 4.12 -11.84
N VAL A 102 -12.63 3.39 -10.73
CA VAL A 102 -12.20 3.88 -9.41
C VAL A 102 -10.69 4.15 -9.36
N ARG A 103 -9.88 3.35 -10.06
CA ARG A 103 -8.43 3.59 -10.22
C ARG A 103 -8.15 4.78 -11.12
N GLN A 104 -8.92 4.96 -12.18
CA GLN A 104 -8.85 6.13 -13.04
C GLN A 104 -9.19 7.42 -12.27
N LYS A 105 -10.18 7.35 -11.37
CA LYS A 105 -10.54 8.43 -10.46
C LYS A 105 -9.42 8.76 -9.45
N ASP A 106 -8.68 7.76 -8.99
CA ASP A 106 -7.50 8.01 -8.13
C ASP A 106 -6.46 8.89 -8.84
N VAL A 107 -6.21 8.63 -10.13
CA VAL A 107 -5.30 9.44 -10.96
C VAL A 107 -5.87 10.84 -11.22
N SER A 108 -7.19 10.99 -11.40
CA SER A 108 -7.79 12.32 -11.57
C SER A 108 -7.69 13.14 -10.28
N ILE A 109 -7.98 12.53 -9.12
CA ILE A 109 -7.79 13.17 -7.80
C ILE A 109 -6.34 13.63 -7.67
N GLU A 110 -5.35 12.76 -7.91
CA GLU A 110 -3.93 13.15 -7.84
C GLU A 110 -3.62 14.35 -8.76
N ARG A 111 -4.14 14.37 -10.00
CA ARG A 111 -3.95 15.48 -10.94
C ARG A 111 -4.60 16.79 -10.46
N ASP A 112 -5.82 16.73 -9.96
CA ASP A 112 -6.57 17.91 -9.53
C ASP A 112 -5.91 18.54 -8.31
N TYR A 113 -5.49 17.71 -7.36
CA TYR A 113 -4.83 18.16 -6.15
C TYR A 113 -3.39 18.60 -6.39
N LEU A 114 -2.68 18.07 -7.40
CA LEU A 114 -1.43 18.65 -7.85
C LEU A 114 -1.58 20.15 -8.15
N ASN A 115 -2.61 20.50 -8.94
CA ASN A 115 -2.88 21.89 -9.28
C ASN A 115 -3.27 22.72 -8.05
N LYS A 116 -4.09 22.18 -7.14
CA LYS A 116 -4.44 22.87 -5.89
C LYS A 116 -3.23 23.10 -4.99
N PHE A 117 -2.35 22.10 -4.81
CA PHE A 117 -1.14 22.22 -4.00
C PHE A 117 -0.20 23.29 -4.56
N THR A 118 0.05 23.31 -5.87
CA THR A 118 0.94 24.32 -6.48
C THR A 118 0.43 25.77 -6.38
N LYS A 119 -0.83 25.99 -5.97
CA LYS A 119 -1.37 27.33 -5.68
C LYS A 119 -1.09 27.80 -4.25
N VAL A 120 -0.88 26.87 -3.31
CA VAL A 120 -0.73 27.17 -1.88
C VAL A 120 0.69 26.89 -1.36
N ILE A 121 1.46 26.07 -2.07
CA ILE A 121 2.86 25.76 -1.80
C ILE A 121 3.64 25.71 -3.12
N THR A 122 4.97 25.80 -3.05
CA THR A 122 5.83 25.78 -4.26
C THR A 122 5.78 24.42 -4.97
N SER A 123 6.20 24.36 -6.24
CA SER A 123 6.33 23.08 -6.95
C SER A 123 7.34 22.15 -6.28
N ARG A 124 8.42 22.72 -5.71
CA ARG A 124 9.40 21.97 -4.91
C ARG A 124 8.75 21.33 -3.67
N GLN A 125 8.04 22.13 -2.88
CA GLN A 125 7.28 21.62 -1.73
C GLN A 125 6.25 20.57 -2.16
N THR A 126 5.57 20.76 -3.30
CA THR A 126 4.63 19.76 -3.84
C THR A 126 5.33 18.44 -4.18
N ALA A 127 6.51 18.49 -4.81
CA ALA A 127 7.28 17.29 -5.07
C ALA A 127 7.77 16.60 -3.77
N ASP A 128 8.18 17.40 -2.78
CA ASP A 128 8.58 16.89 -1.46
C ASP A 128 7.40 16.24 -0.72
N LEU A 129 6.17 16.78 -0.85
CA LEU A 129 4.95 16.15 -0.35
C LEU A 129 4.76 14.75 -0.95
N TYR A 130 4.80 14.62 -2.28
CA TYR A 130 4.63 13.34 -2.96
C TYR A 130 5.72 12.34 -2.56
N LYS A 131 6.94 12.82 -2.37
CA LYS A 131 8.07 11.99 -1.93
C LYS A 131 7.92 11.53 -0.49
N VAL A 132 7.61 12.44 0.43
CA VAL A 132 7.48 12.09 1.86
C VAL A 132 6.30 11.16 2.09
N GLU A 133 5.18 11.37 1.39
CA GLU A 133 4.05 10.45 1.42
C GLU A 133 4.49 9.05 0.98
N PHE A 134 5.13 8.94 -0.18
CA PHE A 134 5.63 7.68 -0.71
C PHE A 134 6.59 6.96 0.26
N GLU A 135 7.58 7.68 0.78
CA GLU A 135 8.57 7.14 1.72
C GLU A 135 7.91 6.64 3.01
N PHE A 136 6.92 7.38 3.52
CA PHE A 136 6.15 6.98 4.69
C PHE A 136 5.36 5.69 4.43
N GLN A 137 4.66 5.56 3.29
CA GLN A 137 3.91 4.33 2.96
C GLN A 137 4.86 3.13 2.84
N LYS A 138 5.97 3.32 2.12
CA LYS A 138 7.00 2.30 1.91
C LYS A 138 7.58 1.85 3.25
N ALA A 139 7.93 2.77 4.14
CA ALA A 139 8.48 2.46 5.45
C ALA A 139 7.50 1.66 6.33
N ILE A 140 6.20 1.95 6.27
CA ILE A 140 5.18 1.15 6.97
C ILE A 140 5.15 -0.27 6.40
N TRP A 141 5.09 -0.41 5.08
CA TRP A 141 5.03 -1.72 4.43
C TRP A 141 6.28 -2.56 4.71
N ASP A 142 7.47 -1.96 4.62
CA ASP A 142 8.74 -2.61 4.94
C ASP A 142 8.75 -3.14 6.38
N ARG A 143 8.16 -2.40 7.33
CA ARG A 143 8.02 -2.86 8.73
C ARG A 143 7.03 -4.02 8.87
N VAL A 144 5.92 -3.99 8.14
CA VAL A 144 4.93 -5.08 8.13
C VAL A 144 5.57 -6.36 7.59
N VAL A 145 6.21 -6.28 6.43
CA VAL A 145 6.87 -7.43 5.79
C VAL A 145 8.02 -7.97 6.64
N LYS A 146 8.91 -7.10 7.14
CA LYS A 146 10.01 -7.53 8.04
C LYS A 146 9.48 -8.17 9.31
N GLY A 147 8.47 -7.56 9.92
CA GLY A 147 7.89 -8.06 11.16
C GLY A 147 7.09 -9.35 11.01
N TYR A 148 6.63 -9.67 9.79
CA TYR A 148 5.95 -10.91 9.45
C TYR A 148 6.90 -12.13 9.48
N GLY A 149 8.22 -11.90 9.39
CA GLY A 149 9.24 -12.94 9.56
C GLY A 149 9.51 -13.81 8.32
N LYS A 150 8.93 -13.47 7.16
CA LYS A 150 9.23 -14.15 5.89
C LYS A 150 10.14 -13.29 5.02
N ASN A 151 11.09 -13.92 4.34
CA ASN A 151 11.81 -13.27 3.26
C ASN A 151 10.86 -13.04 2.07
N GLY A 152 11.30 -12.23 1.10
CA GLY A 152 10.55 -11.99 -0.13
C GLY A 152 10.05 -13.30 -0.72
N GLU A 153 10.94 -14.16 -1.21
CA GLU A 153 10.62 -15.41 -1.93
C GLU A 153 9.53 -16.28 -1.29
N SER A 154 9.55 -16.46 0.04
CA SER A 154 8.53 -17.24 0.74
C SER A 154 7.13 -16.61 0.68
N LEU A 155 7.04 -15.28 0.66
CA LEU A 155 5.77 -14.55 0.71
C LEU A 155 4.97 -14.67 -0.60
N GLU A 156 5.62 -14.75 -1.77
CA GLU A 156 4.95 -14.83 -3.11
C GLU A 156 4.59 -16.28 -3.29
N SER A 157 5.43 -17.22 -2.86
CA SER A 157 5.02 -18.62 -2.87
C SER A 157 3.72 -18.80 -2.08
N GLU A 158 3.63 -18.17 -0.90
CA GLU A 158 2.41 -18.17 -0.10
C GLU A 158 1.26 -17.42 -0.79
N ARG A 159 1.53 -16.25 -1.38
CA ARG A 159 0.54 -15.44 -2.11
C ARG A 159 -0.01 -16.16 -3.34
N VAL A 160 0.85 -16.74 -4.16
CA VAL A 160 0.50 -17.54 -5.35
C VAL A 160 -0.34 -18.74 -4.94
N ALA A 161 0.05 -19.46 -3.89
CA ALA A 161 -0.75 -20.56 -3.36
C ALA A 161 -2.13 -20.07 -2.86
N PHE A 162 -2.15 -18.98 -2.10
CA PHE A 162 -3.37 -18.37 -1.59
C PHE A 162 -4.31 -17.96 -2.72
N LEU A 163 -3.80 -17.26 -3.74
CA LEU A 163 -4.58 -16.79 -4.88
C LEU A 163 -5.06 -17.95 -5.77
N THR A 164 -4.21 -18.95 -6.03
CA THR A 164 -4.60 -20.17 -6.77
C THR A 164 -5.81 -20.82 -6.11
N ASN A 165 -5.74 -21.01 -4.79
CA ASN A 165 -6.82 -21.60 -4.00
C ASN A 165 -8.07 -20.71 -3.98
N LYS A 166 -7.90 -19.40 -3.78
CA LYS A 166 -9.02 -18.44 -3.75
C LYS A 166 -9.78 -18.38 -5.07
N MET A 167 -9.06 -18.45 -6.18
CA MET A 167 -9.61 -18.46 -7.53
C MET A 167 -10.12 -19.84 -7.97
N LYS A 168 -9.77 -20.92 -7.26
CA LYS A 168 -10.07 -22.30 -7.65
C LYS A 168 -9.62 -22.60 -9.10
N LEU A 169 -8.40 -22.21 -9.45
CA LEU A 169 -7.85 -22.45 -10.79
C LEU A 169 -7.64 -23.95 -11.02
N THR A 170 -8.01 -24.44 -12.21
CA THR A 170 -7.54 -25.77 -12.67
C THR A 170 -6.06 -25.71 -13.04
N ALA A 171 -5.41 -26.88 -13.20
CA ALA A 171 -4.01 -26.94 -13.62
C ALA A 171 -3.80 -26.25 -14.99
N GLU A 172 -4.71 -26.46 -15.93
CA GLU A 172 -4.71 -25.88 -17.27
C GLU A 172 -4.89 -24.36 -17.22
N GLN A 173 -5.85 -23.88 -16.43
CA GLN A 173 -6.07 -22.45 -16.23
C GLN A 173 -4.85 -21.79 -15.58
N ALA A 174 -4.29 -22.40 -14.53
CA ALA A 174 -3.11 -21.89 -13.84
C ALA A 174 -1.90 -21.80 -14.78
N LYS A 175 -1.69 -22.81 -15.64
CA LYS A 175 -0.60 -22.82 -16.63
C LYS A 175 -0.68 -21.64 -17.61
N GLN A 176 -1.88 -21.15 -17.92
CA GLN A 176 -2.10 -19.99 -18.79
C GLN A 176 -2.14 -18.66 -18.01
N PHE A 177 -2.72 -18.66 -16.81
CA PHE A 177 -2.93 -17.46 -15.98
C PHE A 177 -1.63 -16.88 -15.44
N TRP A 178 -0.76 -17.71 -14.85
CA TRP A 178 0.45 -17.25 -14.17
C TRP A 178 1.46 -16.54 -15.09
N PRO A 179 1.71 -16.97 -16.34
CA PRO A 179 2.53 -16.22 -17.29
C PRO A 179 2.03 -14.79 -17.53
N VAL A 180 0.72 -14.62 -17.72
CA VAL A 180 0.10 -13.30 -17.91
C VAL A 180 0.23 -12.45 -16.65
N TYR A 181 -0.05 -13.03 -15.48
CA TYR A 181 0.14 -12.36 -14.20
C TYR A 181 1.59 -11.85 -14.02
N ASN A 182 2.58 -12.71 -14.31
CA ASN A 182 4.00 -12.38 -14.19
C ASN A 182 4.44 -11.30 -15.17
N GLU A 183 3.88 -11.25 -16.38
CA GLU A 183 4.10 -10.18 -17.35
C GLU A 183 3.67 -8.82 -16.75
N PHE A 184 2.46 -8.76 -16.19
CA PHE A 184 1.93 -7.54 -15.58
C PHE A 184 2.68 -7.10 -14.34
N GLU A 185 3.13 -8.03 -13.50
CA GLU A 185 3.99 -7.65 -12.35
C GLU A 185 5.31 -7.05 -12.80
N LYS A 186 5.92 -7.57 -13.86
CA LYS A 186 7.14 -6.97 -14.44
C LYS A 186 6.88 -5.59 -15.03
N GLU A 187 5.75 -5.38 -15.73
CA GLU A 187 5.37 -4.05 -16.23
C GLU A 187 5.22 -3.04 -15.09
N LYS A 188 4.52 -3.45 -14.02
CA LYS A 188 4.30 -2.64 -12.83
C LYS A 188 5.58 -2.33 -12.08
N GLU A 189 6.45 -3.33 -11.92
CA GLU A 189 7.76 -3.15 -11.30
C GLU A 189 8.59 -2.11 -12.08
N LYS A 190 8.62 -2.21 -13.42
CA LYS A 190 9.28 -1.22 -14.28
C LYS A 190 8.67 0.17 -14.15
N ALA A 191 7.34 0.28 -14.14
CA ALA A 191 6.66 1.55 -13.97
C ALA A 191 7.02 2.21 -12.63
N GLN A 192 7.15 1.43 -11.58
CA GLN A 192 7.53 1.93 -10.26
C GLN A 192 9.01 2.26 -10.13
N GLN A 193 9.89 1.50 -10.77
CA GLN A 193 11.30 1.86 -10.90
C GLN A 193 11.44 3.19 -11.64
N ALA A 194 10.73 3.37 -12.75
CA ALA A 194 10.67 4.63 -13.48
C ALA A 194 10.13 5.77 -12.60
N ALA A 195 9.02 5.54 -11.88
CA ALA A 195 8.47 6.55 -10.96
C ALA A 195 9.45 6.91 -9.84
N SER A 196 10.21 5.94 -9.33
CA SER A 196 11.25 6.20 -8.34
C SER A 196 12.42 7.00 -8.92
N GLN A 197 12.84 6.70 -10.15
CA GLN A 197 13.90 7.45 -10.83
C GLN A 197 13.47 8.89 -11.09
N VAL A 198 12.27 9.08 -11.66
CA VAL A 198 11.66 10.39 -11.94
C VAL A 198 11.50 11.20 -10.66
N ARG A 199 11.00 10.59 -9.57
CA ARG A 199 10.87 11.29 -8.28
C ARG A 199 12.22 11.73 -7.71
N ASN A 200 13.25 10.90 -7.88
CA ASN A 200 14.58 11.15 -7.34
C ASN A 200 15.46 12.01 -8.27
N SER A 201 14.99 12.36 -9.47
CA SER A 201 15.74 13.23 -10.39
C SER A 201 15.70 14.70 -9.99
N ILE A 202 14.78 15.09 -9.09
CA ILE A 202 14.73 16.44 -8.53
C ILE A 202 15.95 16.63 -7.62
N SER A 203 16.82 17.56 -7.99
CA SER A 203 18.00 17.96 -7.22
C SER A 203 17.79 19.33 -6.57
N SER A 204 18.75 19.80 -5.75
CA SER A 204 18.71 21.16 -5.19
C SER A 204 18.73 22.25 -6.27
N GLY A 205 19.35 21.99 -7.43
CA GLY A 205 19.48 22.93 -8.54
C GLY A 205 18.34 22.88 -9.57
N SER A 206 17.37 21.97 -9.43
CA SER A 206 16.25 21.87 -10.38
C SER A 206 15.40 23.15 -10.39
N SER A 207 15.15 23.65 -11.60
CA SER A 207 14.26 24.76 -11.92
C SER A 207 12.78 24.44 -11.67
N GLU A 208 11.96 25.48 -11.65
CA GLU A 208 10.51 25.36 -11.46
C GLU A 208 9.87 24.53 -12.59
N GLU A 209 10.29 24.75 -13.84
CA GLU A 209 9.80 24.04 -15.02
C GLU A 209 10.19 22.56 -15.00
N GLU A 210 11.42 22.24 -14.58
CA GLU A 210 11.87 20.85 -14.43
C GLU A 210 11.05 20.12 -13.36
N ILE A 211 10.79 20.75 -12.21
CA ILE A 211 9.99 20.14 -11.15
C ILE A 211 8.55 19.90 -11.62
N LYS A 212 7.92 20.88 -12.30
CA LYS A 212 6.59 20.72 -12.88
C LYS A 212 6.55 19.58 -13.91
N SER A 213 7.58 19.46 -14.74
CA SER A 213 7.72 18.37 -15.69
C SER A 213 7.80 17.01 -14.99
N VAL A 214 8.61 16.89 -13.92
CA VAL A 214 8.70 15.68 -13.11
C VAL A 214 7.35 15.32 -12.50
N LEU A 215 6.66 16.28 -11.89
CA LEU A 215 5.34 16.09 -11.31
C LEU A 215 4.32 15.58 -12.34
N LYS A 216 4.31 16.15 -13.55
CA LYS A 216 3.46 15.69 -14.65
C LYS A 216 3.80 14.25 -15.06
N GLN A 217 5.08 13.92 -15.20
CA GLN A 217 5.54 12.56 -15.54
C GLN A 217 5.12 11.54 -14.49
N LEU A 218 5.12 11.89 -13.20
CA LEU A 218 4.61 11.00 -12.15
C LEU A 218 3.13 10.66 -12.35
N ILE A 219 2.29 11.65 -12.68
CA ILE A 219 0.86 11.43 -12.99
C ILE A 219 0.69 10.56 -14.25
N GLU A 220 1.50 10.78 -15.29
CA GLU A 220 1.48 9.97 -16.51
C GLU A 220 1.87 8.51 -16.26
N LEU A 221 2.84 8.26 -15.38
CA LEU A 221 3.22 6.90 -14.98
C LEU A 221 2.08 6.21 -14.22
N ARG A 222 1.37 6.93 -13.35
CA ARG A 222 0.17 6.42 -12.67
C ARG A 222 -0.94 6.07 -13.65
N GLN A 223 -1.15 6.90 -14.67
CA GLN A 223 -2.09 6.60 -15.75
C GLN A 223 -1.72 5.30 -16.48
N LYS A 224 -0.44 5.10 -16.81
CA LYS A 224 0.05 3.88 -17.46
C LYS A 224 -0.19 2.63 -16.60
N GLU A 225 -0.10 2.73 -15.26
CA GLU A 225 -0.45 1.64 -14.35
C GLU A 225 -1.94 1.26 -14.47
N VAL A 226 -2.85 2.24 -14.54
CA VAL A 226 -4.29 2.01 -14.73
C VAL A 226 -4.58 1.36 -16.08
N ASP A 227 -3.92 1.81 -17.14
CA ASP A 227 -4.11 1.24 -18.48
C ASP A 227 -3.55 -0.20 -18.57
N SER A 228 -2.43 -0.48 -17.89
CA SER A 228 -1.89 -1.85 -17.75
C SER A 228 -2.88 -2.74 -17.00
N MET A 229 -3.47 -2.25 -15.90
CA MET A 229 -4.51 -2.96 -15.17
C MET A 229 -5.75 -3.25 -16.04
N ARG A 230 -6.20 -2.31 -16.87
CA ARG A 230 -7.32 -2.55 -17.81
C ARG A 230 -7.01 -3.71 -18.75
N ARG A 231 -5.83 -3.69 -19.39
CA ARG A 231 -5.38 -4.78 -20.28
C ARG A 231 -5.25 -6.11 -19.53
N GLN A 232 -4.87 -6.09 -18.26
CA GLN A 232 -4.78 -7.28 -17.42
C GLN A 232 -6.14 -7.92 -17.20
N VAL A 233 -7.15 -7.13 -16.83
CA VAL A 233 -8.52 -7.62 -16.66
C VAL A 233 -8.99 -8.29 -17.96
N ASP A 234 -8.77 -7.64 -19.10
CA ASP A 234 -9.18 -8.18 -20.41
C ASP A 234 -8.45 -9.49 -20.76
N LYS A 235 -7.14 -9.58 -20.51
CA LYS A 235 -6.37 -10.81 -20.74
C LYS A 235 -6.81 -11.93 -19.78
N PHE A 236 -7.08 -11.63 -18.51
CA PHE A 236 -7.55 -12.63 -17.55
C PHE A 236 -8.94 -13.17 -17.91
N LEU A 237 -9.86 -12.32 -18.35
CA LEU A 237 -11.21 -12.75 -18.76
C LEU A 237 -11.21 -13.66 -20.00
N LYS A 238 -10.12 -13.71 -20.77
CA LYS A 238 -9.95 -14.66 -21.89
C LYS A 238 -9.50 -16.05 -21.43
N ILE A 239 -8.97 -16.18 -20.21
CA ILE A 239 -8.38 -17.41 -19.67
C ILE A 239 -9.30 -18.03 -18.61
N VAL A 240 -9.90 -17.19 -17.78
CA VAL A 240 -10.74 -17.59 -16.65
C VAL A 240 -12.02 -16.75 -16.62
N ASN A 241 -13.06 -17.23 -15.94
CA ASN A 241 -14.34 -16.52 -15.89
C ASN A 241 -14.31 -15.29 -14.97
N SER A 242 -15.35 -14.44 -15.03
CA SER A 242 -15.45 -13.19 -14.26
C SER A 242 -15.36 -13.43 -12.75
N ARG A 243 -15.94 -14.52 -12.24
CA ARG A 243 -15.85 -14.91 -10.83
C ARG A 243 -14.41 -15.18 -10.40
N GLN A 244 -13.64 -15.90 -11.21
CA GLN A 244 -12.23 -16.17 -10.92
C GLN A 244 -11.38 -14.89 -10.97
N VAL A 245 -11.59 -14.01 -11.96
CA VAL A 245 -10.90 -12.70 -12.02
C VAL A 245 -11.24 -11.83 -10.81
N ALA A 246 -12.52 -11.79 -10.41
CA ALA A 246 -12.93 -11.04 -9.24
C ALA A 246 -12.34 -11.63 -7.94
N MET A 247 -12.29 -12.95 -7.81
CA MET A 247 -11.67 -13.64 -6.69
C MET A 247 -10.15 -13.41 -6.62
N PHE A 248 -9.47 -13.22 -7.75
CA PHE A 248 -8.09 -12.74 -7.77
C PHE A 248 -7.97 -11.38 -7.08
N TYR A 249 -8.70 -10.36 -7.55
CA TYR A 249 -8.60 -9.01 -7.01
C TYR A 249 -9.08 -8.86 -5.57
N LYS A 250 -10.05 -9.68 -5.14
CA LYS A 250 -10.44 -9.82 -3.73
C LYS A 250 -9.35 -10.56 -2.94
N GLY A 251 -8.81 -11.63 -3.48
CA GLY A 251 -7.73 -12.43 -2.91
C GLY A 251 -6.50 -11.60 -2.58
N GLU A 252 -6.11 -10.67 -3.47
CA GLU A 252 -5.03 -9.69 -3.20
C GLU A 252 -5.25 -8.89 -1.91
N ILE A 253 -6.48 -8.42 -1.71
CA ILE A 253 -6.84 -7.63 -0.54
C ILE A 253 -6.90 -8.53 0.70
N ASP A 254 -7.52 -9.69 0.59
CA ASP A 254 -7.66 -10.64 1.69
C ASP A 254 -6.28 -11.13 2.16
N PHE A 255 -5.35 -11.40 1.23
CA PHE A 255 -3.98 -11.76 1.54
C PHE A 255 -3.25 -10.62 2.26
N ARG A 256 -3.34 -9.39 1.77
CA ARG A 256 -2.76 -8.22 2.47
C ARG A 256 -3.34 -8.05 3.88
N ARG A 257 -4.65 -8.20 4.04
CA ARG A 257 -5.33 -8.13 5.36
C ARG A 257 -4.79 -9.22 6.29
N LYS A 258 -4.61 -10.45 5.79
CA LYS A 258 -4.00 -11.58 6.52
C LYS A 258 -2.60 -11.20 7.02
N ILE A 259 -1.71 -10.73 6.14
CA ILE A 259 -0.33 -10.37 6.52
C ILE A 259 -0.30 -9.28 7.59
N ILE A 260 -1.12 -8.23 7.44
CA ILE A 260 -1.19 -7.15 8.42
C ILE A 260 -1.72 -7.64 9.77
N ARG A 261 -2.75 -8.50 9.76
CA ARG A 261 -3.32 -9.07 10.98
C ARG A 261 -2.31 -9.94 11.72
N GLU A 262 -1.68 -10.87 11.02
CA GLU A 262 -0.66 -11.77 11.59
C GLU A 262 0.54 -10.98 12.14
N TRP A 263 0.98 -9.94 11.42
CA TRP A 263 2.02 -9.04 11.91
C TRP A 263 1.64 -8.34 13.23
N ARG A 264 0.37 -7.94 13.40
CA ARG A 264 -0.12 -7.33 14.65
C ARG A 264 -0.19 -8.33 15.79
N GLU A 265 -0.69 -9.53 15.52
CA GLU A 265 -0.79 -10.61 16.51
C GLU A 265 0.59 -10.94 17.06
N GLN A 266 1.57 -11.21 16.19
CA GLN A 266 2.96 -11.45 16.59
C GLN A 266 3.55 -10.26 17.37
N ARG A 267 3.19 -9.02 17.02
CA ARG A 267 3.65 -7.83 17.76
C ARG A 267 3.01 -7.75 19.14
N ARG A 268 1.73 -8.09 19.30
CA ARG A 268 1.04 -8.12 20.60
C ARG A 268 1.63 -9.19 21.50
N GLU A 269 1.86 -10.39 20.98
CA GLU A 269 2.52 -11.49 21.70
C GLU A 269 3.91 -11.08 22.21
N ARG A 270 4.78 -10.56 21.33
CA ARG A 270 6.12 -10.06 21.73
C ARG A 270 6.08 -8.98 22.82
N ILE A 271 5.06 -8.11 22.81
CA ILE A 271 4.90 -7.06 23.83
C ILE A 271 4.44 -7.68 25.15
N GLN A 272 3.52 -8.63 25.13
CA GLN A 272 3.04 -9.35 26.32
C GLN A 272 4.17 -10.17 26.96
N ASP A 273 4.94 -10.93 26.17
CA ASP A 273 6.08 -11.71 26.64
C ASP A 273 7.15 -10.84 27.30
N ASN A 274 7.48 -9.70 26.69
CA ASN A 274 8.47 -8.77 27.21
C ASN A 274 7.97 -8.05 28.50
N MET A 275 6.66 -7.84 28.65
CA MET A 275 6.08 -7.35 29.90
C MET A 275 6.08 -8.42 30.99
N GLY A 276 5.81 -9.68 30.65
CA GLY A 276 5.90 -10.83 31.56
C GLY A 276 7.31 -11.03 32.10
N GLY A 277 8.32 -11.07 31.21
CA GLY A 277 9.72 -11.21 31.59
C GLY A 277 10.25 -10.05 32.46
N ARG A 278 9.82 -8.81 32.20
CA ARG A 278 10.16 -7.68 33.07
C ARG A 278 9.55 -7.82 34.46
N ARG A 279 8.28 -8.26 34.56
CA ARG A 279 7.61 -8.46 35.85
C ARG A 279 8.31 -9.53 36.69
N GLN A 280 8.68 -10.65 36.08
CA GLN A 280 9.46 -11.71 36.74
C GLN A 280 10.82 -11.20 37.24
N GLN A 281 11.59 -10.51 36.40
CA GLN A 281 12.86 -9.92 36.81
C GLN A 281 12.71 -8.87 37.94
N PHE A 282 11.59 -8.14 37.98
CA PHE A 282 11.32 -7.22 39.08
C PHE A 282 11.00 -7.96 40.38
N GLN A 283 10.28 -9.08 40.33
CA GLN A 283 9.99 -9.93 41.49
C GLN A 283 11.27 -10.59 42.03
N GLU A 284 12.07 -11.22 41.16
CA GLU A 284 13.35 -11.83 41.53
C GLU A 284 14.32 -10.82 42.17
N ARG A 285 14.42 -9.61 41.60
CA ARG A 285 15.25 -8.54 42.18
C ARG A 285 14.75 -8.07 43.54
N ARG A 286 13.44 -8.11 43.80
CA ARG A 286 12.87 -7.78 45.12
C ARG A 286 13.17 -8.88 46.13
N GLU A 287 13.01 -10.14 45.73
CA GLU A 287 13.29 -11.30 46.57
C GLU A 287 14.78 -11.37 46.95
N GLN A 288 15.68 -11.27 45.98
CA GLN A 288 17.14 -11.21 46.24
C GLN A 288 17.57 -10.00 47.09
N ARG A 289 16.83 -8.88 47.02
CA ARG A 289 17.09 -7.72 47.90
C ARG A 289 16.62 -8.00 49.32
N GLN A 290 15.50 -8.69 49.49
CA GLN A 290 14.98 -9.07 50.79
C GLN A 290 15.87 -10.12 51.48
N GLU A 291 16.37 -11.11 50.73
CA GLU A 291 17.30 -12.12 51.24
C GLU A 291 18.63 -11.50 51.72
N ARG A 292 19.18 -10.55 50.97
CA ARG A 292 20.39 -9.80 51.36
C ARG A 292 20.22 -8.90 52.59
N LEU A 293 18.99 -8.57 52.97
CA LEU A 293 18.71 -7.80 54.18
C LEU A 293 18.50 -8.71 55.41
N ASN A 294 18.30 -10.01 55.19
CA ASN A 294 18.04 -11.01 56.22
C ASN A 294 19.28 -11.89 56.55
N HIS A 295 20.43 -11.60 55.94
CA HIS A 295 21.75 -12.22 56.18
C HIS A 295 22.77 -11.13 56.46
#